data_AF-A0A6I7F8F4-F1
#
_entry.id   AF-A0A6I7F8F4-F1
#
_cell.length_a   1.000
_cell.length_b   1.000
_cell.length_c   1.000
_cell.angle_alpha   90.00
_cell.angle_beta   90.00
_cell.angle_gamma   90.00
#
_symmetry.space_group_name_H-M   'P 1'
#
loop_
_entity.id
_entity.type
_entity.pdbx_description
1 polymer ?
#
loop_
_entity_poly.entity_id
_entity_poly.type
_entity_poly.pdbx_seq_one_letter_code
_entity_poly.pdbx_strand_id
1 'polypeptide(L)'
;MKHFVICCLSVIFVYFAHFLGISILFHLSGAFYQTVGSLLMFTLFYIVLTFVMEPAEKLLIQSIQLLRFNRRITFFAAEMITIGCLWAAIYTADELLDDVLLTTSAEIMIAVSFFTIDKILYPRQRSGSLSY
;
A
#
# COMPACT_ATOMS: atom_id res chain seq x y z
N MET A 1 -31.39 3.15 -5.34
CA MET A 1 -30.59 2.92 -6.57
C MET A 1 -29.50 3.97 -6.79
N LYS A 2 -29.77 5.29 -6.74
CA LYS A 2 -28.74 6.33 -6.95
C LYS A 2 -27.49 6.19 -6.06
N HIS A 3 -27.68 5.97 -4.74
CA HIS A 3 -26.55 5.77 -3.82
C HIS A 3 -25.71 4.53 -4.11
N PHE A 4 -26.34 3.45 -4.59
CA PHE A 4 -25.64 2.21 -4.97
C PHE A 4 -24.77 2.45 -6.21
N VAL A 5 -25.30 3.13 -7.23
CA VAL A 5 -24.55 3.48 -8.44
C VAL A 5 -23.36 4.39 -8.14
N ILE A 6 -23.55 5.38 -7.27
CA ILE A 6 -22.46 6.27 -6.84
C ILE A 6 -21.37 5.50 -6.09
N CYS A 7 -21.77 4.57 -5.21
CA CYS A 7 -20.82 3.71 -4.49
C CYS A 7 -20.01 2.84 -5.46
N CYS A 8 -20.67 2.15 -6.40
CA CYS A 8 -19.98 1.35 -7.42
C CYS A 8 -19.02 2.19 -8.27
N LEU A 9 -19.43 3.39 -8.71
CA LEU A 9 -18.57 4.31 -9.46
C LEU A 9 -17.35 4.73 -8.64
N SER A 10 -17.51 5.00 -7.34
CA SER A 10 -16.40 5.35 -6.45
C SER A 10 -15.41 4.20 -6.31
N VAL A 11 -15.88 2.96 -6.13
CA VAL A 11 -15.01 1.78 -6.02
C VAL A 11 -14.22 1.56 -7.30
N ILE A 12 -14.89 1.65 -8.46
CA ILE A 12 -14.24 1.51 -9.77
C ILE A 12 -13.20 2.62 -9.98
N PHE A 13 -13.51 3.86 -9.60
CA PHE A 13 -12.58 4.98 -9.73
C PHE A 13 -11.33 4.79 -8.86
N VAL A 14 -11.49 4.38 -7.59
CA VAL A 14 -10.37 4.11 -6.70
C VAL A 14 -9.52 2.95 -7.23
N TYR A 15 -10.16 1.87 -7.69
CA TYR A 15 -9.46 0.75 -8.31
C TYR A 15 -8.65 1.20 -9.53
N PHE A 16 -9.25 2.01 -10.42
CA PHE A 16 -8.59 2.51 -11.61
C PHE A 16 -7.41 3.45 -11.29
N ALA A 17 -7.53 4.28 -10.25
CA ALA A 17 -6.44 5.13 -9.78
C ALA A 17 -5.25 4.30 -9.29
N HIS A 18 -5.49 3.23 -8.53
CA HIS A 18 -4.45 2.30 -8.09
C HIS A 18 -3.83 1.56 -9.29
N PHE A 19 -4.66 1.07 -10.21
CA PHE A 19 -4.19 0.40 -11.43
C PHE A 19 -3.25 1.30 -12.25
N LEU A 20 -3.61 2.57 -12.46
CA LEU A 20 -2.75 3.53 -13.15
C LEU A 20 -1.44 3.77 -12.39
N GLY A 21 -1.50 3.94 -11.07
CA GLY A 21 -0.30 4.12 -10.24
C GLY A 21 0.67 2.94 -10.35
N ILE A 22 0.16 1.71 -10.21
CA ILE A 22 0.95 0.49 -10.35
C ILE A 22 1.49 0.37 -11.78
N SER A 23 0.68 0.63 -12.79
CA SER A 23 1.10 0.57 -14.20
C SER A 23 2.28 1.51 -14.51
N ILE A 24 2.22 2.75 -14.01
CA ILE A 24 3.31 3.72 -14.18
C ILE A 24 4.57 3.23 -13.48
N LEU A 25 4.46 2.71 -12.25
CA LEU A 25 5.61 2.24 -11.48
C LEU A 25 6.24 0.98 -12.08
N PHE A 26 5.43 0.07 -12.63
CA PHE A 26 5.91 -1.12 -13.35
C PHE A 26 6.68 -0.74 -14.61
N HIS A 27 6.18 0.26 -15.37
CA HIS A 27 6.91 0.80 -16.51
C HIS A 27 8.23 1.47 -16.10
N LEU A 28 8.24 2.18 -14.97
CA LEU A 28 9.44 2.84 -14.45
C LEU A 28 10.48 1.84 -13.93
N SER A 29 10.04 0.74 -13.33
CA SER A 29 10.91 -0.31 -12.79
C SER A 29 11.42 -1.29 -13.85
N GLY A 30 10.89 -1.23 -15.08
CA GLY A 30 11.15 -2.23 -16.11
C GLY A 30 10.60 -3.62 -15.77
N ALA A 31 9.51 -3.69 -15.00
CA ALA A 31 8.87 -4.95 -14.65
C ALA A 31 8.27 -5.64 -15.89
N PHE A 32 8.38 -6.97 -15.93
CA PHE A 32 7.78 -7.76 -17.00
C PHE A 32 6.41 -8.29 -16.54
N TYR A 33 5.39 -8.04 -17.35
CA TYR A 33 4.06 -8.59 -17.17
C TYR A 33 3.54 -9.10 -18.53
N GLN A 34 2.97 -10.31 -18.54
CA GLN A 34 2.59 -10.98 -19.78
C GLN A 34 1.37 -10.36 -20.45
N THR A 35 0.40 -9.87 -19.66
CA THR A 35 -0.82 -9.23 -20.17
C THR A 35 -1.29 -8.09 -19.26
N VAL A 36 -2.11 -7.19 -19.80
CA VAL A 36 -2.82 -6.16 -19.01
C VAL A 36 -3.75 -6.82 -17.97
N GLY A 37 -4.25 -8.02 -18.25
CA GLY A 37 -5.05 -8.81 -17.31
C GLY A 37 -4.27 -9.20 -16.06
N SER A 38 -3.00 -9.59 -16.21
CA SER A 38 -2.11 -9.90 -15.09
C SER A 38 -1.90 -8.67 -14.19
N LEU A 39 -1.77 -7.48 -14.79
CA LEU A 39 -1.63 -6.22 -14.06
C LEU A 39 -2.93 -5.82 -13.32
N LEU A 40 -4.09 -6.07 -13.92
CA LEU A 40 -5.39 -5.87 -13.27
C LEU A 40 -5.57 -6.80 -12.07
N MET A 41 -5.22 -8.07 -12.23
CA MET A 41 -5.25 -9.06 -11.14
C MET A 41 -4.26 -8.69 -10.04
N PHE A 42 -3.05 -8.26 -10.40
CA PHE A 42 -2.05 -7.77 -9.45
C PHE A 42 -2.58 -6.61 -8.62
N THR A 43 -3.21 -5.62 -9.28
CA THR A 43 -3.82 -4.48 -8.60
C THR A 43 -4.93 -4.92 -7.63
N LEU A 44 -5.74 -5.90 -8.03
CA LEU A 44 -6.80 -6.45 -7.19
C LEU A 44 -6.23 -7.16 -5.97
N PHE A 45 -5.24 -8.04 -6.16
CA PHE A 45 -4.56 -8.74 -5.06
C PHE A 45 -3.87 -7.76 -4.12
N TYR A 46 -3.16 -6.78 -4.66
CA TYR A 46 -2.53 -5.71 -3.88
C TYR A 46 -3.55 -5.00 -2.99
N ILE A 47 -4.67 -4.52 -3.53
CA ILE A 47 -5.71 -3.83 -2.74
C ILE A 47 -6.27 -4.75 -1.64
N VAL A 48 -6.57 -6.00 -1.96
CA VAL A 48 -7.11 -6.98 -1.00
C VAL A 48 -6.08 -7.25 0.11
N LEU A 49 -4.81 -7.48 -0.25
CA LEU A 49 -3.74 -7.72 0.71
C LEU A 49 -3.47 -6.51 1.58
N THR A 50 -3.43 -5.30 1.02
CA THR A 50 -3.30 -4.06 1.80
C THR A 50 -4.46 -3.90 2.79
N PHE A 51 -5.69 -4.21 2.38
CA PHE A 51 -6.85 -4.17 3.27
C PHE A 51 -6.74 -5.19 4.42
N VAL A 52 -6.24 -6.39 4.14
CA VAL A 52 -6.00 -7.43 5.17
C VAL A 52 -4.82 -7.08 6.08
N MET A 53 -3.80 -6.40 5.56
CA MET A 53 -2.63 -5.98 6.33
C MET A 53 -2.88 -4.75 7.19
N GLU A 54 -3.84 -3.89 6.84
CA GLU A 54 -4.19 -2.69 7.61
C GLU A 54 -4.46 -2.95 9.11
N PRO A 55 -5.29 -3.95 9.52
CA PRO A 55 -5.45 -4.27 10.94
C PRO A 55 -4.16 -4.80 11.57
N ALA A 56 -3.35 -5.57 10.84
CA ALA A 56 -2.08 -6.09 11.34
C ALA A 56 -1.07 -4.96 11.59
N GLU A 57 -0.99 -3.99 10.67
CA GLU A 57 -0.17 -2.80 10.80
C GLU A 57 -0.56 -1.99 12.05
N LYS A 58 -1.87 -1.74 12.23
CA LYS A 58 -2.39 -1.00 13.40
C LYS A 58 -2.04 -1.70 14.72
N LEU A 59 -2.18 -3.02 14.78
CA LEU A 59 -1.82 -3.82 15.96
C LEU A 59 -0.31 -3.75 16.25
N LEU A 60 0.53 -3.84 15.22
CA LEU A 60 1.98 -3.72 15.37
C LEU A 60 2.38 -2.33 15.89
N ILE A 61 1.83 -1.27 15.31
CA ILE A 61 2.10 0.11 15.76
C ILE A 61 1.65 0.30 17.21
N GLN A 62 0.46 -0.18 17.58
CA GLN A 62 -0.04 -0.11 18.96
C GLN A 62 0.85 -0.89 19.93
N SER A 63 1.33 -2.08 19.56
CA SER A 63 2.23 -2.85 20.41
C SER A 63 3.55 -2.10 20.70
N ILE A 64 4.12 -1.42 19.70
CA ILE A 64 5.34 -0.61 19.88
C ILE A 64 5.08 0.62 20.75
N GLN A 65 3.91 1.24 20.63
CA GLN A 65 3.52 2.33 21.54
C GLN A 65 3.44 1.86 22.99
N LEU A 66 2.98 0.62 23.21
CA LEU A 66 2.88 0.02 24.55
C LEU A 66 4.26 -0.24 25.18
N LEU A 67 5.29 -0.51 24.38
CA LEU A 67 6.67 -0.68 24.85
C LEU A 67 7.34 0.62 25.35
N ARG A 68 6.66 1.79 25.31
CA ARG A 68 7.16 3.09 25.82
C ARG A 68 8.57 3.46 25.31
N PHE A 69 8.91 3.11 24.07
CA PHE A 69 10.15 3.57 23.45
C PHE A 69 10.16 5.10 23.28
N ASN A 70 11.36 5.64 23.06
CA ASN A 70 11.53 7.05 22.76
C ASN A 70 10.68 7.44 21.53
N ARG A 71 9.97 8.58 21.61
CA ARG A 71 8.99 9.03 20.61
C ARG A 71 9.52 9.06 19.18
N ARG A 72 10.81 9.37 19.00
CA ARG A 72 11.48 9.34 17.69
C ARG A 72 11.64 7.91 17.15
N ILE A 73 12.03 6.97 18.02
CA ILE A 73 12.22 5.56 17.66
C ILE A 73 10.88 4.92 17.31
N THR A 74 9.84 5.16 18.11
CA THR A 74 8.48 4.69 17.82
C THR A 74 7.95 5.25 16.49
N PHE A 75 8.26 6.50 16.17
CA PHE A 75 7.89 7.09 14.88
C PHE A 75 8.60 6.38 13.72
N PHE A 76 9.93 6.26 13.77
CA PHE A 76 10.67 5.56 12.72
C PHE A 76 10.24 4.10 12.57
N ALA A 77 10.01 3.40 13.68
CA ALA A 77 9.56 2.02 13.66
C ALA A 77 8.18 1.86 13.02
N ALA A 78 7.23 2.76 13.32
CA ALA A 78 5.92 2.75 12.69
C ALA A 78 6.01 2.92 11.16
N GLU A 79 6.80 3.88 10.68
CA GLU A 79 6.95 4.12 9.23
C GLU A 79 7.65 2.93 8.55
N MET A 80 8.64 2.31 9.19
CA MET A 80 9.29 1.09 8.67
C MET A 80 8.31 -0.08 8.58
N ILE A 81 7.38 -0.20 9.53
CA ILE A 81 6.33 -1.23 9.51
C ILE A 81 5.35 -0.97 8.38
N THR A 82 4.91 0.27 8.19
CA THR A 82 4.04 0.63 7.05
C THR A 82 4.68 0.27 5.71
N ILE A 83 5.95 0.64 5.50
CA ILE A 83 6.69 0.27 4.29
C ILE A 83 6.84 -1.26 4.18
N GLY A 84 7.13 -1.94 5.29
CA GLY A 84 7.26 -3.39 5.32
C GLY A 84 5.95 -4.11 4.98
N CYS A 85 4.80 -3.63 5.49
CA CYS A 85 3.48 -4.15 5.15
C CYS A 85 3.12 -3.92 3.68
N LEU A 86 3.43 -2.75 3.13
CA LEU A 86 3.25 -2.45 1.71
C LEU A 86 4.10 -3.36 0.83
N TRP A 87 5.38 -3.52 1.17
CA TRP A 87 6.27 -4.43 0.45
C TRP A 87 5.80 -5.88 0.56
N ALA A 88 5.40 -6.35 1.75
CA ALA A 88 4.89 -7.70 1.94
C ALA A 88 3.61 -7.95 1.11
N ALA A 89 2.73 -6.96 0.98
CA ALA A 89 1.55 -7.06 0.11
C ALA A 89 1.93 -7.15 -1.37
N ILE A 90 2.94 -6.40 -1.81
CA ILE A 90 3.45 -6.44 -3.19
C ILE A 90 4.13 -7.78 -3.48
N TYR A 91 5.04 -8.22 -2.61
CA TYR A 91 5.74 -9.49 -2.71
C TYR A 91 4.77 -10.67 -2.75
N THR A 92 3.77 -10.67 -1.86
CA THR A 92 2.75 -11.73 -1.86
C THR A 92 1.88 -11.67 -3.13
N ALA A 93 1.58 -10.49 -3.67
CA ALA A 93 0.84 -10.36 -4.92
C ALA A 93 1.65 -10.83 -6.14
N ASP A 94 2.96 -10.61 -6.15
CA ASP A 94 3.88 -11.10 -7.18
C ASP A 94 3.97 -12.64 -7.12
N GLU A 95 4.21 -13.21 -5.95
CA GLU A 95 4.30 -14.67 -5.74
C GLU A 95 2.97 -15.40 -6.06
N LEU A 96 1.82 -14.74 -5.91
CA LEU A 96 0.51 -15.31 -6.27
C LEU A 96 0.23 -15.28 -7.78
N LEU A 97 1.02 -14.52 -8.56
CA LEU A 97 0.83 -14.33 -9.98
C LEU A 97 2.08 -14.78 -10.73
N ASP A 98 2.11 -16.04 -11.15
CA ASP A 98 3.21 -16.62 -11.96
C ASP A 98 3.49 -15.85 -13.27
N ASP A 99 2.55 -15.03 -13.74
CA ASP A 99 2.64 -14.23 -14.97
C ASP A 99 3.26 -12.84 -14.78
N VAL A 100 3.62 -12.47 -13.55
CA VAL A 100 4.27 -11.20 -13.19
C VAL A 100 5.64 -11.52 -12.64
N LEU A 101 6.67 -10.84 -13.17
CA LEU A 101 8.03 -11.00 -12.69
C LEU A 101 8.55 -9.65 -12.21
N LEU A 102 8.50 -9.43 -10.89
CA LEU A 102 9.17 -8.31 -10.25
C LEU A 102 10.50 -8.75 -9.65
N THR A 103 11.49 -7.86 -9.76
CA THR A 103 12.70 -7.98 -8.94
C THR A 103 12.39 -7.44 -7.55
N THR A 104 13.01 -7.99 -6.50
CA THR A 104 12.84 -7.48 -5.12
C THR A 104 13.13 -5.98 -5.01
N SER A 105 14.06 -5.46 -5.81
CA SER A 105 14.31 -4.01 -5.92
C SER A 105 13.14 -3.22 -6.49
N ALA A 106 12.43 -3.77 -7.49
CA ALA A 106 11.24 -3.15 -8.06
C ALA A 106 10.09 -3.16 -7.04
N GLU A 107 9.88 -4.26 -6.34
CA GLU A 107 8.86 -4.36 -5.28
C GLU A 107 9.06 -3.29 -4.19
N ILE A 108 10.29 -3.16 -3.68
CA ILE A 108 10.65 -2.16 -2.67
C ILE A 108 10.45 -0.75 -3.22
N MET A 109 10.86 -0.49 -4.47
CA MET A 109 10.68 0.81 -5.10
C MET A 109 9.18 1.17 -5.21
N ILE A 110 8.33 0.22 -5.57
CA ILE A 110 6.88 0.40 -5.64
C ILE A 110 6.30 0.67 -4.25
N ALA A 111 6.68 -0.13 -3.24
CA ALA A 111 6.24 0.06 -1.86
C ALA A 111 6.60 1.45 -1.31
N VAL A 112 7.85 1.89 -1.51
CA VAL A 112 8.33 3.22 -1.09
C VAL A 112 7.65 4.33 -1.86
N SER A 113 7.35 4.14 -3.15
CA SER A 113 6.65 5.12 -3.97
C SER A 113 5.22 5.33 -3.47
N PHE A 114 4.48 4.25 -3.21
CA PHE A 114 3.13 4.34 -2.63
C PHE A 114 3.14 5.01 -1.27
N PHE A 115 4.07 4.62 -0.39
CA PHE A 115 4.24 5.25 0.91
C PHE A 115 4.54 6.77 0.78
N THR A 116 5.37 7.16 -0.18
CA THR A 116 5.72 8.57 -0.41
C THR A 116 4.52 9.36 -0.93
N ILE A 117 3.76 8.80 -1.87
CA ILE A 117 2.55 9.42 -2.41
C ILE A 117 1.51 9.58 -1.31
N ASP A 118 1.27 8.54 -0.50
CA ASP A 118 0.34 8.59 0.63
C ASP A 118 0.72 9.71 1.61
N LYS A 119 2.01 9.82 1.94
CA LYS A 119 2.51 10.87 2.83
C LYS A 119 2.43 12.29 2.26
N ILE A 120 2.54 12.44 0.93
CA ILE A 120 2.39 13.72 0.24
C ILE A 120 0.91 14.12 0.16
N LEU A 121 0.03 13.17 -0.15
CA LEU A 121 -1.39 13.40 -0.35
C LEU A 121 -2.14 13.56 0.98
N TYR A 122 -1.75 12.78 1.97
CA TYR A 122 -2.23 12.84 3.35
C TYR A 122 -1.05 13.21 4.25
N PRO A 123 -0.57 14.48 4.19
CA PRO A 123 0.45 14.94 5.12
C PRO A 123 -0.19 14.87 6.49
N ARG A 124 0.16 13.81 7.25
CA ARG A 124 -0.34 13.48 8.58
C ARG A 124 -0.64 14.78 9.31
N GLN A 125 -1.93 15.12 9.50
CA GLN A 125 -2.33 16.31 10.23
C GLN A 125 -1.73 16.22 11.64
N ARG A 126 -0.54 16.79 11.81
CA ARG A 126 0.05 17.08 13.10
C ARG A 126 -0.67 18.30 13.65
N SER A 127 -1.86 18.11 14.23
CA SER A 127 -2.43 18.98 15.26
C SER A 127 -3.73 18.39 15.77
N GLY A 128 -3.79 17.97 17.05
CA GLY A 128 -5.08 18.01 17.76
C GLY A 128 -5.57 16.84 18.62
N SER A 129 -4.80 15.81 19.00
CA SER A 129 -5.33 14.84 20.00
C SER A 129 -4.30 14.13 20.89
N LEU A 130 -3.19 14.80 21.21
CA LEU A 130 -2.32 14.44 22.34
C LEU A 130 -2.32 15.55 23.41
N SER A 131 -3.49 16.15 23.63
CA SER A 131 -3.93 16.60 24.95
C SER A 131 -5.08 15.67 25.32
N TYR A 132 -4.78 14.66 26.12
CA TYR A 132 -5.34 14.42 27.45
C TYR A 132 -4.62 13.20 28.03
#